data_AF-A0AA49IYF6-F1
#
_entry.id   AF-A0AA49IYF6-F1
#
_cell.length_a   1.000
_cell.length_b   1.000
_cell.length_c   1.000
_cell.angle_alpha   90.00
_cell.angle_beta   90.00
_cell.angle_gamma   90.00
#
_symmetry.space_group_name_H-M   'P 1'
#
loop_
_entity.id
_entity.type
_entity.pdbx_description
1 polymer ?
#
loop_
_entity_poly.entity_id
_entity_poly.type
_entity_poly.pdbx_seq_one_letter_code
_entity_poly.pdbx_strand_id
1 'polypeptide(L)'
;MKRWTLLLPFTVMLLAACSKEPAAYMISGSEIAITVERIRPYFWSSGWDMDLIARQHPNCQRRHHLKPTSGDKVKVDVFSPERGVFILRQGKRWYVTDLRTCGFDTFKEPPPEPGELIGTFREKDGTFQFVENKDRAAKAETPTEGE
;
A
#
# COMPACT_ATOMS: atom_id res chain seq x y z
N MET A 1 -42.22 31.22 -3.90
CA MET A 1 -41.14 30.39 -4.48
C MET A 1 -39.78 30.83 -3.93
N LYS A 2 -39.40 30.45 -2.70
CA LYS A 2 -38.11 30.86 -2.09
C LYS A 2 -37.56 29.90 -1.03
N ARG A 3 -38.13 28.68 -0.96
CA ARG A 3 -37.72 27.61 -0.03
C ARG A 3 -36.78 26.58 -0.64
N TRP A 4 -36.72 26.51 -1.98
CA TRP A 4 -35.82 25.58 -2.69
C TRP A 4 -34.36 26.00 -2.59
N THR A 5 -34.07 27.31 -2.53
CA THR A 5 -32.69 27.83 -2.56
C THR A 5 -31.86 27.43 -1.34
N LEU A 6 -32.47 26.94 -0.25
CA LEU A 6 -31.77 26.47 0.94
C LEU A 6 -31.45 24.96 0.93
N LEU A 7 -32.05 24.18 0.03
CA LEU A 7 -31.80 22.72 -0.07
C LEU A 7 -30.54 22.39 -0.88
N LEU A 8 -30.11 23.30 -1.77
CA LEU A 8 -28.95 23.11 -2.64
C LEU A 8 -27.57 23.10 -1.92
N PRO A 9 -27.28 23.94 -0.93
CA PRO A 9 -25.99 23.87 -0.23
C PRO A 9 -25.87 22.64 0.66
N PHE A 10 -26.98 22.09 1.15
CA PHE A 10 -26.97 20.90 2.02
C PHE A 10 -26.59 19.64 1.24
N THR A 11 -27.06 19.49 0.00
CA THR A 11 -26.68 18.36 -0.88
C THR A 11 -25.22 18.39 -1.30
N VAL A 12 -24.61 19.57 -1.49
CA VAL A 12 -23.17 19.68 -1.82
C VAL A 12 -22.30 19.24 -0.64
N MET A 13 -22.72 19.49 0.60
CA MET A 13 -21.96 19.11 1.79
C MET A 13 -21.97 17.59 2.06
N LEU A 14 -22.98 16.86 1.57
CA LEU A 14 -23.07 15.40 1.67
C LEU A 14 -22.13 14.64 0.72
N LEU A 15 -21.52 15.30 -0.28
CA LEU A 15 -20.66 14.65 -1.28
C LEU A 15 -19.16 14.67 -0.96
N ALA A 16 -18.72 15.29 0.14
CA ALA A 16 -17.32 15.61 0.38
C ALA A 16 -16.55 14.66 1.33
N ALA A 17 -16.98 13.39 1.51
CA ALA A 17 -16.36 12.49 2.49
C ALA A 17 -15.63 11.28 1.85
N CYS A 18 -14.83 11.52 0.81
CA CYS A 18 -13.86 10.53 0.32
C CYS A 18 -12.60 10.60 1.19
N SER A 19 -12.22 9.49 1.82
CA SER A 19 -10.96 9.39 2.58
C SER A 19 -9.91 8.69 1.74
N LYS A 20 -8.70 9.27 1.65
CA LYS A 20 -7.54 8.67 0.99
C LYS A 20 -6.35 8.69 1.94
N GLU A 21 -5.75 7.53 2.14
CA GLU A 21 -4.60 7.39 3.03
C GLU A 21 -3.49 6.63 2.29
N PRO A 22 -2.52 7.36 1.70
CA PRO A 22 -1.35 6.77 1.08
C PRO A 22 -0.27 6.47 2.13
N ALA A 23 0.30 5.27 2.07
CA ALA A 23 1.49 4.90 2.84
C ALA A 23 2.60 4.47 1.88
N ALA A 24 3.77 5.10 2.00
CA ALA A 24 4.90 4.82 1.13
C ALA A 24 6.06 4.20 1.91
N TYR A 25 6.74 3.25 1.26
CA TYR A 25 8.03 2.73 1.66
C TYR A 25 9.04 3.01 0.53
N MET A 26 10.16 3.64 0.87
CA MET A 26 11.20 4.03 -0.07
C MET A 26 12.52 3.36 0.31
N ILE A 27 13.23 2.83 -0.68
CA ILE A 27 14.49 2.11 -0.52
C ILE A 27 15.52 2.80 -1.42
N SER A 28 16.77 2.91 -0.94
CA SER A 28 17.88 3.51 -1.70
C SER A 28 17.59 4.92 -2.22
N GLY A 29 17.34 5.86 -1.30
CA GLY A 29 17.35 7.30 -1.64
C GLY A 29 16.30 7.75 -2.65
N SER A 30 15.20 7.00 -2.82
CA SER A 30 14.05 7.22 -3.72
C SER A 30 14.08 6.54 -5.10
N GLU A 31 15.11 5.75 -5.42
CA GLU A 31 15.13 5.00 -6.69
C GLU A 31 14.00 3.97 -6.75
N ILE A 32 13.78 3.25 -5.64
CA ILE A 32 12.74 2.24 -5.51
C ILE A 32 11.73 2.70 -4.44
N ALA A 33 10.46 2.79 -4.82
CA ALA A 33 9.38 3.18 -3.94
C ALA A 33 8.14 2.32 -4.15
N ILE A 34 7.57 1.84 -3.04
CA ILE A 34 6.31 1.12 -3.00
C ILE A 34 5.34 1.92 -2.18
N THR A 35 4.25 2.34 -2.80
CA THR A 35 3.17 3.04 -2.11
C THR A 35 1.92 2.17 -2.14
N VAL A 36 1.30 1.99 -0.97
CA VAL A 36 -0.01 1.38 -0.85
C VAL A 36 -0.99 2.46 -0.43
N GLU A 37 -2.03 2.65 -1.21
CA GLU A 37 -3.08 3.62 -0.93
C GLU A 37 -4.36 2.87 -0.59
N ARG A 38 -5.02 3.29 0.51
CA ARG A 38 -6.40 2.89 0.81
C ARG A 38 -7.34 4.05 0.54
N ILE A 39 -8.39 3.79 -0.22
CA ILE A 39 -9.39 4.76 -0.65
C ILE A 39 -10.75 4.30 -0.16
N ARG A 40 -11.43 5.12 0.64
CA ARG A 40 -12.82 4.92 1.01
C ARG A 40 -13.66 5.89 0.18
N PRO A 41 -14.45 5.42 -0.81
CA PRO A 41 -15.18 6.30 -1.72
C PRO A 41 -16.27 7.10 -1.01
N TYR A 42 -16.90 6.52 0.02
CA TYR A 42 -17.98 7.13 0.78
C TYR A 42 -17.84 6.83 2.27
N PHE A 43 -18.24 7.76 3.15
CA PHE A 43 -18.18 7.55 4.59
C PHE A 43 -19.06 6.39 5.09
N TRP A 44 -20.11 6.02 4.34
CA TRP A 44 -20.97 4.86 4.62
C TRP A 44 -20.47 3.55 4.00
N SER A 45 -19.38 3.58 3.24
CA SER A 45 -18.77 2.36 2.69
C SER A 45 -17.94 1.67 3.77
N SER A 46 -18.27 0.42 4.06
CA SER A 46 -17.47 -0.46 4.92
C SER A 46 -16.27 -1.08 4.20
N GLY A 47 -16.15 -0.85 2.89
CA GLY A 47 -15.07 -1.33 2.04
C GLY A 47 -14.03 -0.24 1.75
N TRP A 48 -12.77 -0.67 1.71
CA TRP A 48 -11.63 0.09 1.22
C TRP A 48 -11.19 -0.43 -0.15
N ASP A 49 -11.12 0.48 -1.12
CA ASP A 49 -10.41 0.25 -2.37
C ASP A 49 -8.91 0.40 -2.12
N MET A 50 -8.12 -0.46 -2.74
CA MET A 50 -6.70 -0.58 -2.46
C MET A 50 -5.92 -0.44 -3.75
N ASP A 51 -4.90 0.41 -3.73
CA ASP A 51 -4.02 0.64 -4.87
C ASP A 51 -2.57 0.43 -4.48
N LEU A 52 -1.85 -0.31 -5.30
CA LEU A 52 -0.40 -0.48 -5.20
C LEU A 52 0.26 0.35 -6.28
N ILE A 53 1.12 1.28 -5.90
CA ILE A 53 1.94 2.05 -6.82
C ILE A 53 3.38 1.56 -6.64
N ALA A 54 3.85 0.81 -7.62
CA ALA A 54 5.18 0.23 -7.65
C ALA A 54 6.05 1.10 -8.56
N ARG A 55 7.15 1.64 -8.03
CA ARG A 55 8.03 2.58 -8.74
C ARG A 55 9.49 2.18 -8.59
N GLN A 56 10.18 2.14 -9.72
CA GLN A 56 11.62 2.09 -9.84
C GLN A 56 12.05 3.08 -10.92
N HIS A 57 12.59 4.23 -10.52
CA HIS A 57 13.09 5.21 -11.50
C HIS A 57 14.34 4.67 -12.22
N PRO A 58 14.52 4.94 -13.53
CA PRO A 58 13.56 5.47 -14.52
C PRO A 58 12.72 4.38 -15.22
N ASN A 59 12.95 3.10 -14.88
CA ASN A 59 12.50 1.96 -15.67
C ASN A 59 11.01 1.63 -15.49
N CYS A 60 10.44 1.92 -14.32
CA CYS A 60 9.10 1.46 -13.97
C CYS A 60 8.33 2.43 -13.06
N GLN A 61 7.10 2.76 -13.44
CA GLN A 61 6.13 3.40 -12.56
C GLN A 61 4.74 2.95 -12.97
N ARG A 62 4.13 2.05 -12.20
CA ARG A 62 2.77 1.57 -12.46
C ARG A 62 1.91 1.53 -11.20
N ARG A 63 0.63 1.84 -11.41
CA ARG A 63 -0.44 1.67 -10.43
C ARG A 63 -1.21 0.41 -10.76
N HIS A 64 -1.38 -0.44 -9.76
CA HIS A 64 -2.10 -1.70 -9.83
C HIS A 64 -3.25 -1.64 -8.83
N HIS A 65 -4.47 -1.84 -9.33
CA HIS A 65 -5.65 -1.95 -8.49
C HIS A 65 -5.61 -3.30 -7.76
N LEU A 66 -5.44 -3.24 -6.44
CA LEU A 66 -5.57 -4.41 -5.59
C LEU A 66 -7.05 -4.72 -5.38
N LYS A 67 -7.33 -5.90 -4.83
CA LYS A 67 -8.71 -6.22 -4.53
C LYS A 67 -9.19 -5.40 -3.32
N PRO A 68 -10.44 -4.92 -3.35
CA PRO A 68 -11.00 -4.21 -2.22
C PRO A 68 -11.05 -5.14 -1.01
N THR A 69 -10.89 -4.55 0.17
CA THR A 69 -10.94 -5.24 1.44
C THR A 69 -12.01 -4.62 2.32
N SER A 70 -12.78 -5.48 2.99
CA SER A 70 -13.84 -5.08 3.91
C SER A 70 -13.28 -5.16 5.33
N GLY A 71 -13.24 -4.04 6.04
CA GLY A 71 -12.77 -3.97 7.43
C GLY A 71 -11.86 -2.78 7.71
N ASP A 72 -11.93 -2.27 8.94
CA ASP A 72 -11.17 -1.11 9.37
C ASP A 72 -9.67 -1.40 9.53
N LYS A 73 -9.31 -2.65 9.82
CA LYS A 73 -7.93 -3.09 10.04
C LYS A 73 -7.32 -3.66 8.76
N VAL A 74 -6.96 -2.77 7.84
CA VAL A 74 -6.20 -3.14 6.63
C VAL A 74 -4.75 -3.45 7.02
N LYS A 75 -4.29 -4.65 6.67
CA LYS A 75 -2.90 -5.10 6.85
C LYS A 75 -2.36 -5.61 5.52
N VAL A 76 -1.23 -5.06 5.08
CA VAL A 76 -0.51 -5.54 3.89
C VAL A 76 0.94 -5.81 4.28
N ASP A 77 1.31 -7.08 4.31
CA ASP A 77 2.70 -7.49 4.59
C ASP A 77 3.52 -7.41 3.29
N VAL A 78 4.75 -6.90 3.38
CA VAL A 78 5.65 -6.70 2.23
C VAL A 78 6.89 -7.54 2.43
N PHE A 79 7.15 -8.41 1.46
CA PHE A 79 8.31 -9.27 1.41
C PHE A 79 9.16 -8.91 0.19
N SER A 80 10.47 -9.16 0.28
CA SER A 80 11.39 -9.03 -0.84
C SER A 80 12.30 -10.26 -0.90
N PRO A 81 12.11 -11.12 -1.91
CA PRO A 81 13.03 -12.24 -2.16
C PRO A 81 14.33 -11.77 -2.82
N GLU A 82 14.25 -10.78 -3.72
CA GLU A 82 15.39 -10.22 -4.45
C GLU A 82 15.21 -8.71 -4.61
N ARG A 83 16.32 -7.98 -4.86
CA ARG A 83 16.27 -6.55 -5.17
C ARG A 83 15.41 -6.28 -6.41
N GLY A 84 14.37 -5.47 -6.25
CA GLY A 84 13.45 -5.09 -7.32
C GLY A 84 12.22 -5.99 -7.46
N VAL A 85 12.17 -7.13 -6.76
CA VAL A 85 10.99 -8.00 -6.69
C VAL A 85 10.36 -7.85 -5.31
N PHE A 86 9.05 -7.59 -5.29
CA PHE A 86 8.30 -7.42 -4.06
C PHE A 86 7.04 -8.27 -4.08
N ILE A 87 6.80 -8.92 -2.94
CA ILE A 87 5.64 -9.77 -2.74
C ILE A 87 4.80 -9.12 -1.65
N LEU A 88 3.56 -8.78 -1.98
CA LEU A 88 2.61 -8.19 -1.05
C LEU A 88 1.57 -9.24 -0.66
N ARG A 89 1.31 -9.36 0.64
CA ARG A 89 0.27 -10.23 1.17
C ARG A 89 -0.84 -9.40 1.78
N GLN A 90 -2.04 -9.54 1.22
CA GLN A 90 -3.26 -8.95 1.72
C GLN A 90 -4.18 -10.06 2.25
N GLY A 91 -4.08 -10.37 3.55
CA GLY A 91 -4.83 -11.46 4.18
C GLY A 91 -4.48 -12.84 3.60
N LYS A 92 -5.34 -13.35 2.71
CA LYS A 92 -5.17 -14.62 1.99
C LYS A 92 -4.70 -14.45 0.54
N ARG A 93 -4.60 -13.22 0.04
CA ARG A 93 -4.20 -12.93 -1.35
C ARG A 93 -2.74 -12.52 -1.39
N TRP A 94 -2.08 -12.91 -2.46
CA TRP A 94 -0.68 -12.63 -2.72
C TRP A 94 -0.56 -11.87 -4.04
N TYR A 95 0.31 -10.88 -4.05
CA TYR A 95 0.60 -10.05 -5.21
C TYR A 95 2.11 -10.02 -5.39
N VAL A 96 2.57 -10.25 -6.61
CA VAL A 96 3.99 -10.18 -6.95
C VAL A 96 4.14 -9.01 -7.90
N THR A 97 5.05 -8.09 -7.59
CA THR A 97 5.42 -7.01 -8.48
C THR A 97 6.92 -7.08 -8.73
N ASP A 98 7.27 -7.13 -10.00
CA ASP A 98 8.66 -7.05 -10.46
C ASP A 98 8.87 -5.66 -11.07
N LEU A 99 9.65 -4.84 -10.39
CA LEU A 99 9.98 -3.49 -10.82
C LEU A 99 10.98 -3.45 -11.98
N ARG A 100 11.72 -4.55 -12.22
CA ARG A 100 12.69 -4.65 -13.32
C ARG A 100 11.99 -4.83 -14.66
N THR A 101 10.92 -5.63 -14.67
CA THR A 101 10.12 -5.92 -15.87
C THR A 101 8.77 -5.18 -15.90
N CYS A 102 8.45 -4.40 -14.87
CA CYS A 102 7.11 -3.83 -14.64
C CYS A 102 5.97 -4.87 -14.62
N GLY A 103 6.30 -6.09 -14.20
CA GLY A 103 5.36 -7.19 -14.06
C GLY A 103 4.49 -7.04 -12.81
N PHE A 104 3.24 -7.51 -12.91
CA PHE A 104 2.35 -7.62 -11.78
C PHE A 104 1.47 -8.85 -11.90
N ASP A 105 1.62 -9.77 -10.96
CA ASP A 105 0.90 -11.03 -10.90
C ASP A 105 0.14 -11.17 -9.58
N THR A 106 -1.01 -11.84 -9.64
CA THR A 106 -1.87 -12.06 -8.46
C THR A 106 -2.06 -13.56 -8.24
N PHE A 107 -1.77 -14.01 -7.02
CA PHE A 107 -1.87 -15.39 -6.60
C PHE A 107 -2.85 -15.54 -5.44
N LYS A 108 -3.56 -16.67 -5.40
CA LYS A 108 -4.43 -17.04 -4.27
C LYS A 108 -3.67 -17.84 -3.20
N GLU A 109 -2.60 -18.51 -3.59
CA GLU A 109 -1.77 -19.35 -2.74
C GLU A 109 -0.44 -18.65 -2.45
N PRO A 110 0.22 -18.97 -1.32
CA PRO A 110 1.53 -18.42 -1.02
C PRO A 110 2.52 -18.83 -2.11
N PRO A 111 3.29 -17.88 -2.68
CA PRO A 111 4.41 -18.23 -3.53
C PRO A 111 5.42 -19.05 -2.70
N PRO A 112 6.12 -20.01 -3.32
CA PRO A 112 6.98 -20.96 -2.63
C PRO A 112 8.13 -20.29 -1.85
N GLU A 113 8.57 -19.11 -2.29
CA GLU A 113 9.62 -18.32 -1.65
C GLU A 113 9.18 -16.86 -1.51
N PRO A 114 8.47 -16.49 -0.43
CA PRO A 114 8.05 -15.10 -0.23
C PRO A 114 9.23 -14.16 0.03
N GLY A 115 10.38 -14.68 0.47
CA GLY A 115 11.57 -13.90 0.79
C GLY A 115 11.56 -13.29 2.19
N GLU A 116 12.42 -12.30 2.42
CA GLU A 116 12.56 -11.61 3.70
C GLU A 116 11.38 -10.65 3.94
N LEU A 117 10.76 -10.70 5.13
CA LEU A 117 9.70 -9.76 5.51
C LEU A 117 10.32 -8.39 5.82
N ILE A 118 10.12 -7.43 4.91
CA ILE A 118 10.61 -6.07 5.08
C ILE A 118 9.78 -5.33 6.12
N GLY A 119 8.47 -5.51 6.09
CA GLY A 119 7.57 -4.79 6.98
C GLY A 119 6.12 -4.95 6.59
N THR A 120 5.28 -4.14 7.23
CA THR A 120 3.84 -4.23 7.12
C THR A 120 3.25 -2.84 7.01
N PHE A 121 2.43 -2.60 5.98
CA PHE A 121 1.51 -1.47 5.97
C PHE A 121 0.33 -1.79 6.90
N ARG A 122 0.19 -0.96 7.93
CA ARG A 122 -0.89 -1.08 8.92
C ARG A 122 -1.21 0.29 9.48
N GLU A 123 -2.38 0.37 10.08
CA GLU A 123 -2.71 1.52 10.91
C GLU A 123 -1.88 1.47 12.20
N LYS A 124 -1.13 2.54 12.45
CA LYS A 124 -0.39 2.78 13.69
C LYS A 124 -0.77 4.18 14.17
N ASP A 125 -1.19 4.28 15.42
CA ASP A 125 -1.58 5.55 16.04
C ASP A 125 -2.65 6.33 15.24
N GLY A 126 -3.57 5.61 14.60
CA GLY A 126 -4.66 6.18 13.78
C GLY A 126 -4.25 6.64 12.39
N THR A 127 -3.00 6.40 11.98
CA THR A 127 -2.49 6.73 10.63
C THR A 127 -2.08 5.47 9.88
N PHE A 128 -2.45 5.35 8.61
CA PHE A 128 -1.98 4.27 7.75
C PHE A 128 -0.52 4.51 7.37
N GLN A 129 0.40 3.67 7.85
CA GLN A 129 1.83 3.85 7.62
C GLN A 129 2.54 2.52 7.41
N PHE A 130 3.72 2.59 6.77
CA PHE A 130 4.62 1.45 6.70
C PHE A 130 5.32 1.28 8.06
N VAL A 131 5.27 0.08 8.60
CA VAL A 131 6.01 -0.30 9.80
C VAL A 131 7.04 -1.34 9.40
N GLU A 132 8.30 -0.95 9.47
CA GLU A 132 9.43 -1.83 9.16
C GLU A 132 9.52 -2.98 10.17
N ASN A 133 9.94 -4.14 9.67
CA ASN A 133 10.20 -5.30 10.49
C ASN A 133 11.48 -5.08 11.31
N LYS A 134 11.40 -5.34 12.62
CA LYS A 134 12.52 -5.20 13.56
C LYS A 134 13.71 -6.07 13.18
N ASP A 135 13.47 -7.27 12.64
CA ASP A 135 14.54 -8.20 12.26
C ASP A 135 15.38 -7.64 11.10
N ARG A 136 14.72 -6.97 10.15
CA ARG A 136 15.39 -6.28 9.04
C ARG A 136 16.06 -4.99 9.49
N ALA A 137 15.39 -4.20 10.33
CA ALA A 137 15.94 -2.95 10.85
C ALA A 137 17.27 -3.21 11.59
N ALA A 138 17.31 -4.22 12.46
CA ALA A 138 18.53 -4.63 13.16
C ALA A 138 19.65 -5.08 12.21
N LYS A 139 19.30 -5.76 11.11
CA LYS A 139 20.25 -6.21 10.09
C LYS A 139 20.77 -5.07 9.20
N ALA A 140 19.96 -4.03 8.98
CA ALA A 140 20.37 -2.82 8.24
C ALA A 140 21.25 -1.88 9.08
N GLU A 141 21.07 -1.89 10.41
CA GLU A 141 21.84 -1.10 11.38
C GLU A 141 23.16 -1.76 11.80
N THR A 142 23.51 -2.92 11.24
CA THR A 142 24.86 -3.48 11.35
C THR A 142 25.64 -3.12 10.09
N PRO A 143 26.17 -1.88 9.94
CA PRO A 143 27.11 -1.59 8.89
C PRO A 143 28.36 -2.43 9.17
N THR A 144 28.78 -3.17 8.16
CA THR A 144 30.08 -3.84 8.09
C THR A 144 31.18 -2.89 8.54
N GLU A 145 31.69 -3.08 9.75
CA GLU A 145 33.04 -2.67 10.11
C GLU A 145 33.97 -3.80 9.66
N GLY A 146 34.76 -3.54 8.62
CA GLY A 146 35.82 -4.44 8.16
C GLY A 146 35.84 -4.67 6.65
N GLU A 147 36.65 -3.90 5.92
CA GLU A 147 37.94 -4.33 5.36
C GLU A 147 38.74 -3.13 4.86
#